data_AF-A0A7K8AF03-F1
#
_entry.id   AF-A0A7K8AF03-F1
#
_cell.length_a   1.000
_cell.length_b   1.000
_cell.length_c   1.000
_cell.angle_alpha   90.00
_cell.angle_beta   90.00
_cell.angle_gamma   90.00
#
_symmetry.space_group_name_H-M   'P 1'
#
loop_
_entity.id
_entity.type
_entity.pdbx_description
1 polymer ?
#
loop_
_entity_poly.entity_id
_entity_poly.type
_entity_poly.pdbx_seq_one_letter_code
_entity_poly.pdbx_strand_id
1 'polypeptide(L)' 'MSIASSNTNMRVPAGFRNLLEGLAREVLREQPTNVVAFAAQYFQKLLEQREAGGVDPVAWGALLED' A
#
# COMPACT_ATOMS: atom_id res chain seq x y z
N MET A 1 -0.24 32.93 2.07
CA MET A 1 -0.26 32.27 3.39
C MET A 1 1.00 31.44 3.50
N SER A 2 1.91 31.75 4.44
CA SER A 2 3.06 30.88 4.72
C SER A 2 2.58 29.67 5.48
N ILE A 3 2.55 28.52 4.82
CA ILE A 3 2.53 27.23 5.52
C ILE A 3 3.92 27.02 6.11
N ALA A 4 4.03 27.13 7.43
CA ALA A 4 5.23 26.71 8.14
C ALA A 4 5.48 25.24 7.78
N SER A 5 6.57 24.96 7.06
CA SER A 5 6.99 23.61 6.78
C SER A 5 7.46 22.99 8.09
N SER A 6 6.53 22.34 8.79
CA SER A 6 6.82 21.46 9.92
C SER A 6 7.82 20.41 9.44
N ASN A 7 9.04 20.44 9.98
CA ASN A 7 10.15 19.48 9.82
C ASN A 7 9.94 18.44 8.69
N THR A 8 10.33 18.82 7.47
CA THR A 8 9.97 18.20 6.18
C THR A 8 10.57 16.80 5.91
N ASN A 9 11.07 16.10 6.94
CA ASN A 9 11.76 14.82 6.78
C ASN A 9 10.81 13.59 6.80
N MET A 10 9.54 13.78 7.14
CA MET A 10 8.54 12.70 7.13
C MET A 10 7.71 12.75 5.84
N ARG A 11 8.30 12.33 4.72
CA ARG A 11 7.56 12.12 3.47
C ARG A 11 6.94 10.72 3.46
N VAL A 12 5.75 10.63 2.90
CA VAL A 12 5.11 9.35 2.61
C VAL A 12 5.95 8.60 1.56
N PRO A 13 6.31 7.33 1.78
CA PRO A 13 7.06 6.55 0.80
C PRO A 13 6.28 6.40 -0.51
N ALA A 14 7.00 6.40 -1.63
CA ALA A 14 6.41 6.08 -2.93
C ALA A 14 5.79 4.67 -2.91
N GLY A 15 4.65 4.51 -3.57
CA GLY A 15 3.85 3.29 -3.61
C GLY A 15 2.98 3.06 -2.37
N PHE A 16 3.15 3.82 -1.29
CA PHE A 16 2.42 3.61 -0.04
C PHE A 16 0.91 3.82 -0.21
N ARG A 17 0.51 4.85 -0.97
CA ARG A 17 -0.90 5.10 -1.27
C ARG A 17 -1.52 3.93 -2.06
N ASN A 18 -0.82 3.46 -3.08
CA ASN A 18 -1.28 2.33 -3.91
C ASN A 18 -1.43 1.05 -3.08
N LEU A 19 -0.50 0.79 -2.15
CA LEU A 19 -0.57 -0.34 -1.23
C LEU A 19 -1.83 -0.28 -0.35
N LEU A 20 -2.17 0.89 0.20
CA LEU A 20 -3.37 1.08 1.01
C LEU A 20 -4.66 1.00 0.17
N GLU A 21 -4.66 1.55 -1.05
CA GLU A 21 -5.81 1.46 -1.94
C GLU A 21 -6.11 0.01 -2.34
N GLY A 22 -5.07 -0.79 -2.63
CA GLY A 22 -5.20 -2.22 -2.91
C GLY A 22 -5.86 -2.98 -1.77
N LEU A 23 -5.40 -2.76 -0.53
CA LEU A 23 -6.03 -3.35 0.66
C LEU A 23 -7.49 -2.90 0.79
N ALA A 24 -7.76 -1.60 0.70
CA ALA A 24 -9.11 -1.06 0.86
C ALA A 24 -10.09 -1.65 -0.16
N ARG A 25 -9.66 -1.81 -1.42
CA ARG A 25 -10.45 -2.41 -2.49
C ARG A 25 -10.80 -3.87 -2.18
N GLU A 26 -9.85 -4.64 -1.70
CA GLU A 26 -10.08 -6.06 -1.37
C GLU A 26 -10.92 -6.24 -0.11
N VAL A 27 -10.79 -5.35 0.88
CA VAL A 27 -11.69 -5.33 2.06
C VAL A 27 -13.13 -5.04 1.64
N LEU A 28 -13.36 -4.06 0.75
CA LEU A 28 -14.69 -3.75 0.22
C LEU A 28 -15.28 -4.89 -0.61
N ARG A 29 -14.42 -5.69 -1.27
CA ARG A 29 -14.81 -6.84 -2.08
C ARG A 29 -15.20 -8.06 -1.24
N GLU A 30 -14.35 -8.43 -0.29
CA GLU A 30 -14.51 -9.66 0.52
C GLU A 30 -15.39 -9.46 1.75
N GLN A 31 -15.58 -8.19 2.18
CA GLN A 31 -16.29 -7.81 3.41
C GLN A 31 -15.95 -8.69 4.62
N PRO A 32 -14.66 -8.81 4.98
CA PRO A 32 -14.22 -9.69 6.06
C PRO A 32 -14.70 -9.17 7.42
N THR A 33 -15.08 -10.08 8.32
CA THR A 33 -15.44 -9.73 9.70
C THR A 33 -14.24 -9.24 10.52
N ASN A 34 -13.04 -9.74 10.22
CA ASN A 34 -11.79 -9.34 10.85
C ASN A 34 -10.82 -8.72 9.83
N VAL A 35 -10.90 -7.39 9.69
CA VAL A 35 -10.08 -6.63 8.74
C VAL A 35 -8.59 -6.73 9.05
N VAL A 36 -8.19 -6.82 10.31
CA VAL A 36 -6.76 -6.89 10.70
C VAL A 36 -6.15 -8.21 10.26
N ALA A 37 -6.84 -9.33 10.52
CA ALA A 37 -6.37 -10.65 10.07
C ALA A 37 -6.34 -10.72 8.53
N PHE A 38 -7.38 -10.20 7.86
CA PHE A 38 -7.42 -10.12 6.41
C PHE A 38 -6.26 -9.32 5.84
N ALA A 39 -5.96 -8.14 6.40
CA ALA A 39 -4.85 -7.30 5.96
C ALA A 39 -3.49 -8.00 6.11
N ALA A 40 -3.27 -8.70 7.22
CA ALA A 40 -2.06 -9.49 7.42
C ALA A 40 -1.89 -10.57 6.35
N GLN A 41 -2.96 -11.33 6.05
CA GLN A 41 -2.93 -12.35 5.00
C GLN A 41 -2.75 -11.74 3.60
N TYR A 42 -3.40 -10.60 3.33
CA TYR A 42 -3.29 -9.89 2.07
C TYR A 42 -1.84 -9.43 1.81
N PHE A 43 -1.21 -8.79 2.79
CA PHE A 43 0.19 -8.36 2.65
C PHE A 43 1.17 -9.53 2.60
N GLN A 44 0.90 -10.62 3.31
CA GLN A 44 1.70 -11.85 3.21
C GLN A 44 1.68 -12.38 1.76
N LYS A 45 0.50 -12.47 1.15
CA LYS A 45 0.35 -12.91 -0.25
C LYS A 45 1.09 -12.00 -1.23
N LEU A 46 1.02 -10.68 -1.04
CA LEU A 46 1.76 -9.73 -1.87
C LEU A 46 3.27 -9.91 -1.73
N LEU A 47 3.77 -10.21 -0.52
CA LEU A 47 5.18 -10.48 -0.29
C LEU A 47 5.63 -11.76 -1.00
N GLU A 48 4.86 -12.85 -0.86
CA GLU A 48 5.14 -14.13 -1.54
C GLU A 48 5.15 -13.97 -3.07
N GLN A 49 4.22 -13.18 -3.62
CA GLN A 49 4.19 -12.88 -5.06
C GLN A 49 5.44 -12.12 -5.51
N ARG A 50 5.90 -11.15 -4.72
CA ARG A 50 7.14 -10.41 -4.99
C ARG A 50 8.35 -11.34 -4.96
N GLU A 51 8.46 -12.21 -3.95
CA GLU A 51 9.57 -13.16 -3.82
C GLU A 51 9.57 -14.22 -4.93
N ALA A 52 8.39 -14.61 -5.42
CA ALA A 52 8.25 -15.52 -6.56
C ALA A 52 8.61 -14.88 -7.92
N GLY A 53 9.09 -13.63 -7.94
CA GLY A 53 9.39 -12.89 -9.18
C GLY A 53 8.16 -12.37 -9.91
N GLY A 54 7.01 -12.30 -9.23
CA GLY A 54 5.80 -11.69 -9.74
C GLY A 54 5.90 -10.17 -9.85
N VAL A 55 4.93 -9.58 -10.55
CA VAL A 55 4.82 -8.11 -10.66
C VAL A 55 4.45 -7.54 -9.30
N ASP A 56 5.32 -6.70 -8.73
CA ASP A 56 5.03 -5.97 -7.50
C ASP A 56 4.11 -4.77 -7.81
N PRO A 57 2.84 -4.81 -7.38
CA PRO A 57 1.90 -3.73 -7.69
C PRO A 57 2.32 -2.42 -7.02
N VAL A 58 3.06 -2.47 -5.91
CA VAL A 58 3.56 -1.30 -5.18
C VAL A 58 4.64 -0.58 -5.98
N ALA A 59 5.61 -1.31 -6.54
CA ALA A 59 6.63 -0.74 -7.41
C ALA A 59 6.01 -0.10 -8.68
N TRP A 60 4.99 -0.72 -9.25
CA TRP A 60 4.24 -0.13 -10.36
C TRP A 60 3.51 1.16 -9.96
N GLY A 61 2.84 1.15 -8.81
CA GLY A 61 2.19 2.35 -8.27
C GLY A 61 3.20 3.47 -8.00
N ALA A 62 4.35 3.13 -7.42
CA ALA A 62 5.43 4.08 -7.14
C ALA A 62 6.00 4.73 -8.41
N LEU A 63 6.13 3.97 -9.51
CA LEU A 63 6.60 4.51 -10.80
C LEU A 63 5.63 5.54 -11.40
N LEU A 64 4.33 5.42 -11.12
CA LEU A 64 3.29 6.32 -11.64
C LEU A 64 3.11 7.58 -10.79
N GLU A 65 3.76 7.65 -9.62
CA GLU A 65 3.69 8.81 -8.71
C GLU A 65 4.78 9.86 -8.98
N ASP A 66 5.75 9.57 -9.85
CA ASP A 66 6.80 10.49 -10.37
C ASP A 66 6.35 11.16 -11.69
#